data_AF-A0A2M8RUM5-F1
#
_entry.id   AF-A0A2M8RUM5-F1
#
_cell.length_a   1.000
_cell.length_b   1.000
_cell.length_c   1.000
_cell.angle_alpha   90.00
_cell.angle_beta   90.00
_cell.angle_gamma   90.00
#
_symmetry.space_group_name_H-M   'P 1'
#
loop_
_entity.id
_entity.type
_entity.pdbx_description
1 polymer ?
#
loop_
_entity_poly.entity_id
_entity_poly.type
_entity_poly.pdbx_seq_one_letter_code
_entity_poly.pdbx_strand_id
1 'polypeptide(L)'
;MKKEKKALTIILLTLPFFVFGKNFSKEYIDNTHRYIIYESIYFHMKPAEIIGLHCLSSKGIKGISNTLLNIYPELKDEVFAIEELNKNICKIAIKGLLSFEEIERYKSEIEQDKILNQKNKQNR
;
A
#
# COMPACT_ATOMS: atom_id res chain seq x y z
N MET A 1 1.01 -18.47 -4.12
CA MET A 1 -0.34 -17.97 -3.76
C MET A 1 -0.67 -17.97 -2.27
N LYS A 2 -1.00 -19.09 -1.58
CA LYS A 2 -1.45 -19.03 -0.15
C LYS A 2 -0.39 -18.51 0.85
N LYS A 3 0.90 -18.68 0.53
CA LYS A 3 2.05 -18.29 1.37
C LYS A 3 2.45 -16.82 1.25
N GLU A 4 2.16 -16.15 0.14
CA GLU A 4 2.47 -14.73 -0.08
C GLU A 4 1.48 -13.85 0.69
N LYS A 5 0.19 -14.20 0.66
CA LYS A 5 -0.86 -13.52 1.43
C LYS A 5 -0.56 -13.45 2.95
N LYS A 6 0.08 -14.47 3.52
CA LYS A 6 0.46 -14.48 4.95
C LYS A 6 1.64 -13.57 5.30
N ALA A 7 2.53 -13.30 4.36
CA ALA A 7 3.63 -12.35 4.59
C ALA A 7 3.13 -10.90 4.49
N LEU A 8 2.18 -10.63 3.58
CA LEU A 8 1.47 -9.35 3.44
C LEU A 8 0.83 -8.87 4.75
N THR A 9 0.13 -9.77 5.45
CA THR A 9 -0.58 -9.43 6.70
C THR A 9 0.36 -8.95 7.81
N ILE A 10 1.61 -9.40 7.80
CA ILE A 10 2.60 -9.07 8.84
C ILE A 10 3.18 -7.67 8.62
N ILE A 11 3.33 -7.22 7.37
CA ILE A 11 3.84 -5.87 7.03
C ILE A 11 2.79 -4.79 7.36
N LEU A 12 1.50 -5.09 7.16
CA LEU A 12 0.41 -4.16 7.51
C LEU A 12 0.26 -3.94 9.03
N LEU A 13 0.69 -4.90 9.87
CA LEU A 13 0.54 -4.84 11.32
C LEU A 13 1.59 -3.99 12.03
N THR A 14 2.67 -3.60 11.36
CA THR A 14 3.76 -2.81 11.96
C THR A 14 3.69 -1.33 11.64
N LEU A 15 2.64 -0.84 10.96
CA LEU A 15 2.45 0.60 10.79
C LEU A 15 1.91 1.19 12.09
N PRO A 16 2.69 1.99 12.85
CA PRO A 16 2.14 2.70 13.98
C PRO A 16 1.08 3.69 13.46
N PHE A 17 -0.19 3.44 13.81
CA PHE A 17 -1.34 4.30 13.53
C PHE A 17 -1.32 5.59 14.36
N PHE A 18 -0.18 6.28 14.44
CA PHE A 18 -0.06 7.55 15.15
C PHE A 18 -0.15 8.72 14.18
N VAL A 19 -1.38 9.11 13.86
CA VAL A 19 -1.68 10.39 13.19
C VAL A 19 -1.89 11.45 14.28
N PHE A 20 -0.82 12.15 14.67
CA PHE A 20 -0.93 13.32 15.56
C PHE A 20 -1.33 14.57 14.76
N GLY A 21 -2.63 14.85 14.68
CA GLY A 21 -3.16 16.10 14.12
C GLY A 21 -3.09 16.21 12.59
N LYS A 22 -3.23 17.44 12.06
CA LYS A 22 -3.25 17.74 10.61
C LYS A 22 -1.94 17.37 9.87
N ASN A 23 -0.89 16.91 10.55
CA ASN A 23 0.43 16.66 9.97
C ASN A 23 0.83 15.18 10.14
N PHE A 24 1.40 14.59 9.09
CA PHE A 24 1.93 13.22 9.09
C PHE A 24 3.40 13.23 9.52
N SER A 25 3.84 12.22 10.28
CA SER A 25 5.26 12.08 10.62
C SER A 25 6.08 11.68 9.37
N LYS A 26 7.38 12.00 9.36
CA LYS A 26 8.28 11.60 8.27
C LYS A 26 8.30 10.07 8.09
N GLU A 27 8.33 9.33 9.20
CA GLU A 27 8.27 7.87 9.22
C GLU A 27 6.99 7.34 8.59
N TYR A 28 5.83 7.95 8.88
CA TYR A 28 4.57 7.52 8.28
C TYR A 28 4.53 7.79 6.77
N ILE A 29 5.08 8.91 6.32
CA ILE A 29 5.20 9.21 4.89
C ILE A 29 6.11 8.18 4.20
N ASP A 30 7.29 7.91 4.75
CA ASP A 30 8.23 6.93 4.20
C ASP A 30 7.65 5.51 4.15
N ASN A 31 6.96 5.11 5.22
CA ASN A 31 6.24 3.84 5.23
C ASN A 31 5.11 3.79 4.18
N THR A 32 4.43 4.91 3.96
CA THR A 32 3.41 5.03 2.90
C THR A 32 4.05 4.90 1.52
N HIS A 33 5.23 5.47 1.29
CA HIS A 33 6.00 5.25 0.06
C HIS A 33 6.29 3.78 -0.19
N ARG A 34 6.89 3.11 0.80
CA ARG A 34 7.22 1.68 0.73
C ARG A 34 5.98 0.85 0.42
N TYR A 35 4.86 1.16 1.08
CA TYR A 35 3.57 0.50 0.88
C TYR A 35 3.05 0.67 -0.57
N ILE A 36 3.04 1.89 -1.10
CA ILE A 36 2.58 2.14 -2.48
C ILE A 36 3.47 1.44 -3.51
N ILE A 37 4.79 1.45 -3.32
CA ILE A 37 5.70 0.71 -4.21
C ILE A 37 5.46 -0.80 -4.13
N TYR A 38 5.21 -1.31 -2.93
CA TYR A 38 4.87 -2.71 -2.73
C TYR A 38 3.62 -3.11 -3.51
N GLU A 39 2.53 -2.37 -3.38
CA GLU A 39 1.29 -2.64 -4.11
C GLU A 39 1.44 -2.44 -5.62
N SER A 40 2.24 -1.47 -6.04
CA SER A 40 2.57 -1.26 -7.46
C SER A 40 3.20 -2.51 -8.06
N ILE A 41 4.12 -3.15 -7.33
CA ILE A 41 4.75 -4.41 -7.75
C ILE A 41 3.74 -5.56 -7.71
N TYR A 42 2.93 -5.64 -6.65
CA TYR A 42 1.97 -6.73 -6.45
C TYR A 42 0.84 -6.74 -7.50
N PHE A 43 0.28 -5.58 -7.81
CA PHE A 43 -0.80 -5.42 -8.80
C PHE A 43 -0.27 -5.14 -10.21
N HIS A 44 1.05 -5.01 -10.40
CA HIS A 44 1.67 -4.63 -11.67
C HIS A 44 1.15 -3.30 -12.24
N MET A 45 0.94 -2.32 -11.37
CA MET A 45 0.43 -0.99 -11.69
C MET A 45 1.46 0.10 -11.36
N LYS A 46 1.31 1.29 -11.94
CA LYS A 46 2.14 2.44 -11.57
C LYS A 46 1.71 2.95 -10.18
N PRO A 47 2.63 3.56 -9.41
CA PRO A 47 2.30 4.17 -8.12
C PRO A 47 1.11 5.14 -8.18
N ALA A 48 1.01 5.92 -9.25
CA ALA A 48 -0.10 6.86 -9.45
C ALA A 48 -1.46 6.16 -9.59
N GLU A 49 -1.51 4.98 -10.22
CA GLU A 49 -2.73 4.19 -10.35
C GLU A 49 -3.15 3.61 -9.00
N ILE A 50 -2.20 3.06 -8.24
CA ILE A 50 -2.44 2.58 -6.86
C ILE A 50 -2.97 3.70 -5.97
N ILE A 51 -2.33 4.88 -5.98
CA ILE A 51 -2.83 6.06 -5.25
C ILE A 51 -4.27 6.39 -5.68
N GLY A 52 -4.54 6.35 -6.99
CA GLY A 52 -5.87 6.57 -7.54
C GLY A 52 -6.91 5.61 -6.95
N LEU A 53 -6.59 4.31 -6.88
CA LEU A 53 -7.46 3.28 -6.31
C LEU A 53 -7.72 3.51 -4.80
N HIS A 54 -6.71 3.91 -4.03
CA HIS A 54 -6.91 4.31 -2.62
C HIS A 54 -7.77 5.55 -2.48
N CYS A 55 -7.59 6.55 -3.34
CA CYS A 55 -8.44 7.73 -3.33
C CYS A 55 -9.89 7.39 -3.68
N LEU A 56 -10.12 6.53 -4.68
CA LEU A 56 -11.45 6.06 -5.07
C LEU A 56 -12.16 5.29 -3.94
N SER A 57 -11.40 4.52 -3.17
CA SER A 57 -11.89 3.72 -2.02
C SER A 57 -11.79 4.43 -0.66
N SER A 58 -11.42 5.71 -0.62
CA SER A 58 -11.21 6.49 0.62
C SER A 58 -12.46 6.73 1.45
N LYS A 59 -13.65 6.50 0.89
CA LYS A 59 -14.96 6.55 1.56
C LYS A 59 -15.61 5.17 1.68
N GLY A 60 -14.80 4.11 1.57
CA GLY A 60 -15.23 2.72 1.58
C GLY A 60 -15.71 2.22 0.22
N ILE A 61 -15.55 0.92 0.00
CA ILE A 61 -15.84 0.28 -1.29
C ILE A 61 -17.34 0.17 -1.62
N LYS A 62 -18.20 0.20 -0.61
CA LYS A 62 -19.67 0.10 -0.79
C LYS A 62 -20.24 1.25 -1.62
N GLY A 63 -19.54 2.38 -1.70
CA GLY A 63 -19.92 3.54 -2.51
C GLY A 63 -19.43 3.52 -3.96
N ILE A 64 -18.64 2.51 -4.35
CA ILE A 64 -18.06 2.42 -5.70
C ILE A 64 -19.05 1.69 -6.62
N SER A 65 -19.30 2.25 -7.80
CA SER A 65 -20.22 1.66 -8.78
C SER A 65 -19.70 0.34 -9.34
N ASN A 66 -20.61 -0.56 -9.72
CA ASN A 66 -20.26 -1.83 -10.36
C ASN A 66 -19.43 -1.65 -11.63
N THR A 67 -19.67 -0.58 -12.40
CA THR A 67 -18.87 -0.24 -13.58
C THR A 67 -17.40 -0.04 -13.22
N LEU A 68 -17.12 0.76 -12.18
CA LEU A 68 -15.74 0.99 -11.73
C LEU A 68 -15.12 -0.28 -11.16
N LEU A 69 -15.88 -1.09 -10.43
CA LEU A 69 -15.41 -2.39 -9.91
C LEU A 69 -15.15 -3.45 -10.99
N ASN A 70 -15.68 -3.26 -12.20
CA ASN A 70 -15.38 -4.11 -13.35
C ASN A 70 -14.16 -3.62 -14.14
N ILE A 71 -13.94 -2.30 -14.18
CA ILE A 71 -12.75 -1.70 -14.81
C ILE A 71 -11.51 -1.92 -13.92
N TYR A 72 -11.67 -1.77 -12.60
CA TYR A 72 -10.63 -1.92 -11.59
C TYR A 72 -11.00 -3.04 -10.61
N PRO A 73 -10.89 -4.32 -11.01
CA PRO A 73 -11.23 -5.45 -10.16
C PRO A 73 -10.39 -5.53 -8.88
N GLU A 74 -9.20 -4.93 -8.87
CA GLU A 74 -8.27 -4.85 -7.73
C GLU A 74 -8.91 -4.19 -6.53
N LEU A 75 -9.84 -3.26 -6.73
CA LEU A 75 -10.59 -2.63 -5.64
C LEU A 75 -11.26 -3.68 -4.73
N LYS A 76 -11.59 -4.86 -5.24
CA LYS A 76 -12.20 -5.95 -4.44
C LYS A 76 -11.20 -6.62 -3.47
N ASP A 77 -9.91 -6.31 -3.54
CA ASP A 77 -8.91 -6.81 -2.59
C ASP A 77 -9.09 -6.17 -1.20
N GLU A 78 -8.69 -6.89 -0.16
CA GLU A 78 -8.89 -6.51 1.25
C GLU A 78 -8.22 -5.19 1.60
N VAL A 79 -7.08 -4.88 0.96
CA VAL A 79 -6.35 -3.63 1.19
C VAL A 79 -7.20 -2.38 0.91
N PHE A 80 -8.04 -2.42 -0.12
CA PHE A 80 -8.93 -1.31 -0.47
C PHE A 80 -10.23 -1.29 0.33
N ALA A 81 -10.48 -2.30 1.19
CA ALA A 81 -11.59 -2.28 2.13
C ALA A 81 -11.26 -1.48 3.41
N ILE A 82 -9.98 -1.17 3.67
CA ILE A 82 -9.52 -0.46 4.87
C ILE A 82 -9.67 1.05 4.68
N GLU A 83 -10.86 1.59 4.99
CA GLU A 83 -11.21 2.99 4.75
C GLU A 83 -10.19 3.99 5.34
N GLU A 84 -9.75 3.79 6.58
CA GLU A 84 -8.84 4.72 7.24
C GLU A 84 -7.47 4.78 6.57
N LEU A 85 -6.94 3.62 6.16
CA LEU A 85 -5.69 3.52 5.41
C LEU A 85 -5.82 4.27 4.07
N ASN A 86 -6.86 3.94 3.29
CA ASN A 86 -7.14 4.57 2.00
C ASN A 86 -7.26 6.09 2.12
N LYS A 87 -7.97 6.57 3.14
CA LYS A 87 -8.15 7.99 3.43
C LYS A 87 -6.83 8.68 3.76
N ASN A 88 -5.96 8.04 4.53
CA ASN A 88 -4.67 8.62 4.89
C ASN A 88 -3.72 8.67 3.69
N ILE A 89 -3.63 7.58 2.90
CA ILE A 89 -2.89 7.55 1.65
C ILE A 89 -3.35 8.67 0.72
N CYS A 90 -4.66 8.78 0.51
CA CYS A 90 -5.22 9.81 -0.37
C CYS A 90 -4.92 11.23 0.13
N LYS A 91 -5.00 11.47 1.45
CA LYS A 91 -4.64 12.77 2.05
C LYS A 91 -3.15 13.10 1.87
N ILE A 92 -2.25 12.14 2.04
CA ILE A 92 -0.81 12.34 1.85
C ILE A 92 -0.53 12.68 0.38
N ALA A 93 -1.15 11.96 -0.55
CA ALA A 93 -1.04 12.20 -1.97
C ALA A 93 -1.53 13.59 -2.38
N ILE A 94 -2.74 13.99 -1.95
CA ILE A 94 -3.31 15.33 -2.26
C ILE A 94 -2.43 16.46 -1.71
N LYS A 95 -1.74 16.23 -0.59
CA LYS A 95 -0.80 17.20 -0.01
C LYS A 95 0.56 17.24 -0.73
N GLY A 96 0.77 16.42 -1.76
CA GLY A 96 2.03 16.36 -2.51
C GLY A 96 3.20 15.80 -1.70
N LEU A 97 2.93 15.02 -0.66
CA LEU A 97 3.97 14.49 0.22
C LEU A 97 4.60 13.18 -0.29
N LEU A 98 4.04 12.61 -1.37
CA LEU A 98 4.59 11.41 -2.01
C LEU A 98 5.51 11.79 -3.18
N SER A 99 6.82 11.60 -3.03
CA SER A 99 7.81 11.52 -4.12
C SER A 99 8.18 10.08 -4.48
N PHE A 100 8.29 9.75 -5.77
CA PHE A 100 8.72 8.43 -6.26
C PHE A 100 10.08 8.45 -6.96
N GLU A 101 10.88 9.48 -6.71
CA GLU A 101 12.24 9.59 -7.26
C GLU A 101 13.15 8.44 -6.79
N GLU A 102 12.90 7.92 -5.59
CA GLU A 102 13.69 6.86 -4.96
C GLU A 102 13.08 5.46 -5.18
N ILE A 103 12.23 5.30 -6.20
CA ILE A 103 11.51 4.04 -6.48
C ILE A 103 12.43 2.82 -6.61
N GLU A 104 13.61 2.99 -7.21
CA GLU A 104 14.58 1.89 -7.37
C GLU A 104 15.21 1.48 -6.04
N ARG A 105 15.41 2.41 -5.10
CA ARG A 105 15.83 2.09 -3.73
C ARG A 105 14.78 1.23 -3.05
N TYR A 106 13.52 1.67 -3.09
CA TYR A 106 12.43 0.95 -2.44
C TYR A 106 12.17 -0.43 -3.06
N LYS A 107 12.24 -0.57 -4.40
CA LYS A 107 12.19 -1.87 -5.07
C LYS A 107 13.28 -2.81 -4.58
N SER A 108 14.51 -2.29 -4.44
CA SER A 108 15.66 -3.07 -3.96
C SER A 108 15.47 -3.55 -2.52
N GLU A 109 14.97 -2.68 -1.63
CA GLU A 109 14.63 -3.05 -0.25
C GLU A 109 13.56 -4.13 -0.18
N ILE A 110 12.48 -3.98 -0.95
CA ILE A 110 11.38 -4.95 -1.00
C ILE A 110 11.89 -6.32 -1.47
N GLU A 111 12.79 -6.35 -2.46
CA GLU A 111 13.35 -7.61 -2.96
C GLU A 111 14.28 -8.27 -1.93
N GLN A 112 15.10 -7.47 -1.23
CA GLN A 112 15.94 -7.95 -0.13
C GLN A 112 15.09 -8.55 1.00
N ASP A 113 13.98 -7.90 1.37
CA ASP A 113 13.06 -8.39 2.39
C ASP A 113 12.41 -9.72 1.99
N LYS A 114 12.06 -9.89 0.70
CA LYS A 114 11.55 -11.19 0.18
C LYS A 114 12.60 -12.29 0.30
N ILE A 115 13.85 -12.02 -0.09
CA ILE A 115 14.96 -12.98 -0.02
C ILE A 115 15.22 -13.39 1.44
N LEU A 116 15.26 -12.44 2.36
CA LEU A 116 15.47 -12.71 3.79
C LEU A 116 14.36 -13.58 4.37
N ASN A 117 13.10 -13.26 4.03
CA ASN A 117 11.94 -14.03 4.46
C ASN A 117 11.89 -15.46 3.88
N GLN A 118 12.47 -15.69 2.70
CA GLN A 118 12.60 -17.03 2.12
C GLN A 118 13.70 -17.85 2.83
N LYS A 119 14.86 -17.25 3.12
CA LYS A 119 15.95 -17.89 3.88
C LYS A 119 15.50 -18.31 5.28
N ASN A 120 14.76 -17.44 5.98
CA ASN A 120 14.23 -17.74 7.31
C ASN A 120 13.16 -18.85 7.33
N LYS A 121 12.55 -19.16 6.18
CA LYS A 121 11.61 -20.28 5.99
C LYS A 121 12.29 -21.60 5.62
N GLN A 122 13.52 -21.58 5.10
CA GLN A 122 14.30 -22.79 4.80
C GLN A 122 15.08 -23.29 6.02
N ASN A 123 15.31 -22.42 7.01
CA ASN A 123 16.00 -22.74 8.27
C ASN A 123 15.03 -23.06 9.43
N ARG A 124 13.75 -23.35 9.14
CA ARG A 124 12.74 -23.83 10.08
C ARG A 124 12.10 -25.10 9.52
#